data_AF-A0A953EWB5-F1
#
_entry.id   AF-A0A953EWB5-F1
#
_cell.length_a   1.000
_cell.length_b   1.000
_cell.length_c   1.000
_cell.angle_alpha   90.00
_cell.angle_beta   90.00
_cell.angle_gamma   90.00
#
_symmetry.space_group_name_H-M   'P 1'
#
loop_
_entity.id
_entity.type
_entity.pdbx_description
1 polymer ?
#
loop_
_entity_poly.entity_id
_entity_poly.type
_entity_poly.pdbx_seq_one_letter_code
_entity_poly.pdbx_strand_id
1 'polypeptide(L)'
;MHYTDLESCSLFSKIARVPVLAVGWLQPGHIHTEGGVDPTIVDRLCELLANPWQPGLALGVHQCEFCRLTGGPTIFARGHFRIELGVNNLFVPTSEVVYVAPSTILHYMDAHEYAPPTEFCDAVMACPPMRSMSYLRLIAQSGLSRR
;
A
#
# COMPACT_ATOMS: atom_id res chain seq x y z
N MET A 1 -8.20 -11.51 2.24
CA MET A 1 -9.08 -10.35 2.57
C MET A 1 -9.02 -9.41 1.39
N HIS A 2 -10.17 -9.03 0.87
CA HIS A 2 -10.28 -8.24 -0.34
C HIS A 2 -10.95 -6.89 -0.07
N TYR A 3 -10.48 -5.86 -0.77
CA TYR A 3 -11.20 -4.61 -1.01
C TYR A 3 -11.06 -4.29 -2.49
N THR A 4 -12.13 -3.80 -3.11
CA THR A 4 -12.00 -3.23 -4.46
C THR A 4 -11.14 -1.97 -4.37
N ASP A 5 -10.32 -1.71 -5.38
CA ASP A 5 -9.51 -0.50 -5.39
C ASP A 5 -10.39 0.75 -5.25
N LEU A 6 -9.90 1.70 -4.43
CA LEU A 6 -10.59 2.93 -4.04
C LEU A 6 -11.83 2.73 -3.17
N GLU A 7 -12.13 1.51 -2.73
CA GLU A 7 -13.16 1.24 -1.74
C GLU A 7 -12.75 1.77 -0.35
N SER A 8 -13.72 2.20 0.46
CA SER A 8 -13.47 2.56 1.85
C SER A 8 -12.93 1.36 2.65
N CYS A 9 -11.70 1.48 3.15
CA CYS A 9 -11.04 0.45 3.93
C CYS A 9 -11.58 0.44 5.37
N SER A 10 -12.56 -0.45 5.62
CA SER A 10 -13.22 -0.57 6.92
C SER A 10 -12.29 -0.97 8.07
N LEU A 11 -11.11 -1.54 7.79
CA LEU A 11 -10.07 -1.80 8.79
C LEU A 11 -9.52 -0.53 9.42
N PHE A 12 -9.42 0.55 8.67
CA PHE A 12 -8.73 1.78 9.12
C PHE A 12 -9.65 3.00 9.15
N SER A 13 -10.88 2.90 8.63
CA SER A 13 -11.83 4.01 8.60
C SER A 13 -12.16 4.60 9.97
N LYS A 14 -12.12 3.81 11.04
CA LYS A 14 -12.42 4.27 12.41
C LYS A 14 -11.30 5.03 13.10
N ILE A 15 -10.10 5.03 12.53
CA ILE A 15 -8.91 5.66 13.12
C ILE A 15 -8.44 6.89 12.36
N ALA A 16 -9.22 7.37 11.38
CA ALA A 16 -8.97 8.58 10.61
C ALA A 16 -10.21 9.49 10.61
N ARG A 17 -10.02 10.77 10.33
CA ARG A 17 -11.11 11.76 10.14
C ARG A 17 -11.50 11.95 8.68
N VAL A 18 -10.61 11.58 7.77
CA VAL A 18 -10.84 11.57 6.33
C VAL A 18 -11.09 10.13 5.84
N PRO A 19 -11.68 9.94 4.65
CA PRO A 19 -11.80 8.61 4.05
C PRO A 19 -10.45 7.90 3.95
N VAL A 20 -10.43 6.61 4.28
CA VAL A 20 -9.28 5.73 4.07
C VAL A 20 -9.63 4.78 2.94
N LEU A 21 -8.92 4.86 1.81
CA LEU A 21 -9.23 4.12 0.59
C LEU A 21 -8.24 2.97 0.40
N ALA A 22 -8.76 1.77 0.17
CA ALA A 22 -7.97 0.56 -0.05
C ALA A 22 -7.40 0.53 -1.47
N VAL A 23 -6.14 0.11 -1.61
CA VAL A 23 -5.51 -0.15 -2.92
C VAL A 23 -4.65 -1.42 -2.84
N GLY A 24 -4.76 -2.31 -3.82
CA GLY A 24 -3.92 -3.51 -3.89
C GLY A 24 -4.29 -4.63 -2.92
N TRP A 25 -5.53 -4.65 -2.43
CA TRP A 25 -6.07 -5.72 -1.57
C TRP A 25 -6.67 -6.84 -2.42
N LEU A 26 -5.82 -7.48 -3.22
CA LEU A 26 -6.25 -8.44 -4.24
C LEU A 26 -6.57 -9.82 -3.66
N GLN A 27 -7.52 -10.52 -4.29
CA GLN A 27 -7.88 -11.89 -3.98
C GLN A 27 -8.40 -12.60 -5.25
N PRO A 28 -8.13 -13.90 -5.46
CA PRO A 28 -8.71 -14.66 -6.56
C PRO A 28 -10.24 -14.53 -6.63
N GLY A 29 -10.77 -14.53 -7.86
CA GLY A 29 -12.21 -14.38 -8.11
C GLY A 29 -12.71 -12.94 -8.12
N HIS A 30 -11.85 -11.95 -7.84
CA HIS A 30 -12.19 -10.53 -7.91
C HIS A 30 -11.42 -9.85 -9.05
N ILE A 31 -12.12 -8.97 -9.76
CA ILE A 31 -11.55 -8.22 -10.89
C ILE A 31 -10.61 -7.15 -10.33
N HIS A 32 -9.46 -6.99 -10.98
CA HIS A 32 -8.54 -5.89 -10.75
C HIS A 32 -8.02 -5.40 -12.11
N THR A 33 -7.51 -4.19 -12.12
CA THR A 33 -6.85 -3.64 -13.31
C THR A 33 -5.49 -4.30 -13.51
N GLU A 34 -5.25 -4.73 -14.74
CA GLU A 34 -3.95 -5.24 -15.20
C GLU A 34 -3.38 -4.26 -16.23
N GLY A 35 -2.05 -4.14 -16.28
CA GLY A 35 -1.42 -3.25 -17.24
C GLY A 35 0.08 -3.05 -17.02
N GLY A 36 0.66 -2.22 -17.89
CA GLY A 36 2.07 -1.88 -17.81
C GLY A 36 2.41 -1.17 -16.50
N VAL A 37 3.38 -1.73 -15.78
CA VAL A 37 3.89 -1.15 -14.53
C VAL A 37 4.96 -0.11 -14.84
N ASP A 38 4.72 1.14 -14.45
CA ASP A 38 5.75 2.17 -14.51
C ASP A 38 6.83 1.90 -13.44
N PRO A 39 8.10 1.63 -13.84
CA PRO A 39 9.17 1.34 -12.90
C PRO A 39 9.40 2.43 -11.86
N THR A 40 9.13 3.70 -12.20
CA THR A 40 9.33 4.84 -11.30
C THR A 40 8.34 4.83 -10.12
N ILE A 41 7.10 4.38 -10.35
CA ILE A 41 6.12 4.17 -9.28
C ILE A 41 6.59 3.06 -8.34
N VAL A 42 7.12 1.97 -8.89
CA VAL A 42 7.67 0.86 -8.09
C VAL A 42 8.84 1.32 -7.24
N ASP A 43 9.76 2.10 -7.82
CA ASP A 43 10.88 2.69 -7.09
C ASP A 43 10.38 3.57 -5.93
N ARG A 44 9.36 4.39 -6.16
CA ARG A 44 8.78 5.25 -5.13
C ARG A 44 8.08 4.44 -4.02
N LEU A 45 7.37 3.37 -4.37
CA LEU A 45 6.78 2.46 -3.40
C LEU A 45 7.85 1.79 -2.54
N CYS A 46 8.97 1.36 -3.13
CA CYS A 46 10.10 0.81 -2.37
C CYS A 46 10.65 1.82 -1.36
N GLU A 47 10.83 3.09 -1.75
CA GLU A 47 11.29 4.15 -0.84
C GLU A 47 10.34 4.36 0.35
N LEU A 48 9.03 4.39 0.10
CA LEU A 48 8.03 4.60 1.14
C LEU A 48 7.89 3.38 2.07
N LEU A 49 8.05 2.16 1.53
CA LEU A 49 7.94 0.91 2.27
C LEU A 49 9.25 0.47 2.95
N ALA A 50 10.38 1.14 2.71
CA ALA A 50 11.66 0.77 3.32
C ALA A 50 11.68 0.94 4.85
N ASN A 51 10.95 1.93 5.37
CA ASN A 51 10.78 2.17 6.79
C ASN A 51 9.39 2.77 7.08
N PRO A 52 8.32 1.97 6.90
CA PRO A 52 6.97 2.50 6.85
C PRO A 52 6.55 3.05 8.21
N TRP A 53 5.77 4.12 8.16
CA TRP A 53 4.99 4.54 9.31
C TRP A 53 3.72 3.67 9.38
N GLN A 54 3.36 3.22 10.59
CA GLN A 54 2.16 2.42 10.79
C GLN A 54 1.43 2.86 12.09
N PRO A 55 0.09 2.88 12.09
CA PRO A 55 -0.70 3.24 13.28
C PRO A 55 -0.73 2.10 14.32
N GLY A 56 -0.29 0.90 13.97
CA GLY A 56 -0.21 -0.25 14.85
C GLY A 56 0.48 -1.41 14.13
N LEU A 57 0.80 -2.47 14.87
CA LEU A 57 1.32 -3.70 14.28
C LEU A 57 0.17 -4.50 13.67
N ALA A 58 0.33 -4.96 12.42
CA ALA A 58 -0.55 -5.98 11.87
C ALA A 58 -0.23 -7.33 12.53
N LEU A 59 -1.25 -8.01 13.07
CA LEU A 59 -1.10 -9.31 13.74
C LEU A 59 -1.35 -10.50 12.78
N GLY A 60 -1.00 -10.34 11.51
CA GLY A 60 -1.22 -11.35 10.47
C GLY A 60 -0.32 -11.12 9.25
N VAL A 61 -0.24 -12.14 8.40
CA VAL A 61 0.53 -12.11 7.14
C VAL A 61 -0.45 -12.18 5.97
N HIS A 62 -0.41 -11.19 5.08
CA HIS A 62 -1.07 -11.24 3.78
C HIS A 62 -0.21 -12.06 2.82
N GLN A 63 -0.59 -13.33 2.60
CA GLN A 63 0.03 -14.18 1.59
C GLN A 63 -0.57 -13.91 0.20
N CYS A 64 0.23 -14.11 -0.85
CA CYS A 64 -0.27 -14.05 -2.22
C CYS A 64 -1.05 -15.33 -2.54
N GLU A 65 -2.35 -15.18 -2.76
CA GLU A 65 -3.25 -16.28 -3.12
C GLU A 65 -3.17 -16.67 -4.61
N PHE A 66 -2.52 -15.85 -5.44
CA PHE A 66 -2.28 -16.16 -6.86
C PHE A 66 -1.08 -17.11 -7.05
N CYS A 67 -0.05 -17.01 -6.19
CA CYS A 67 1.09 -17.91 -6.16
C CYS A 67 0.76 -19.22 -5.42
N ARG A 68 0.04 -20.13 -6.09
CA ARG A 68 -0.53 -21.36 -5.49
C ARG A 68 0.43 -22.26 -4.71
N LEU A 69 1.70 -22.34 -5.12
CA LEU A 69 2.68 -23.26 -4.52
C LEU A 69 3.48 -22.64 -3.38
N THR A 70 3.77 -21.34 -3.47
CA THR A 70 4.71 -20.66 -2.57
C THR A 70 4.04 -19.66 -1.63
N GLY A 71 2.84 -19.19 -1.97
CA GLY A 71 2.21 -18.06 -1.29
C GLY A 71 2.88 -16.70 -1.59
N GLY A 72 3.74 -16.65 -2.61
CA GLY A 72 4.52 -15.47 -2.98
C GLY A 72 5.78 -15.29 -2.13
N PRO A 73 6.62 -14.30 -2.45
CA PRO A 73 7.81 -13.99 -1.67
C PRO A 73 7.46 -13.27 -0.36
N THR A 74 8.30 -13.45 0.67
CA THR A 74 8.20 -12.67 1.92
C THR A 74 9.05 -11.40 1.89
N ILE A 75 9.96 -11.27 0.92
CA ILE A 75 10.82 -10.11 0.71
C ILE A 75 10.76 -9.70 -0.76
N PHE A 76 10.52 -8.42 -1.02
CA PHE A 76 10.74 -7.80 -2.32
C PHE A 76 12.10 -7.09 -2.33
N ALA A 77 12.92 -7.36 -3.35
CA ALA A 77 14.25 -6.77 -3.47
C ALA A 77 14.36 -5.97 -4.77
N ARG A 78 14.79 -4.72 -4.67
CA ARG A 78 15.00 -3.84 -5.82
C ARG A 78 16.12 -2.84 -5.52
N GLY A 79 17.21 -2.93 -6.27
CA GLY A 79 18.43 -2.19 -5.95
C GLY A 79 18.93 -2.51 -4.55
N HIS A 80 19.04 -1.49 -3.69
CA HIS A 80 19.45 -1.66 -2.29
C HIS A 80 18.27 -1.87 -1.32
N PHE A 81 17.02 -1.75 -1.79
CA PHE A 81 15.84 -1.94 -0.97
C PHE A 81 15.56 -3.42 -0.73
N ARG A 82 15.20 -3.74 0.51
CA ARG A 82 14.68 -5.05 0.94
C ARG A 82 13.40 -4.80 1.74
N ILE A 83 12.26 -5.10 1.16
CA ILE A 83 10.94 -4.76 1.71
C ILE A 83 10.26 -6.03 2.20
N GLU A 84 9.82 -6.04 3.46
CA GLU A 84 9.01 -7.14 3.99
C GLU A 84 7.59 -7.10 3.42
N LEU A 85 7.21 -8.20 2.79
CA LEU A 85 5.90 -8.38 2.16
C LEU A 85 4.92 -9.06 3.11
N GLY A 86 3.67 -8.61 3.04
CA GLY A 86 2.54 -9.24 3.73
C GLY A 86 2.36 -8.84 5.19
N VAL A 87 3.33 -8.16 5.80
CA VAL A 87 3.28 -7.78 7.23
C VAL A 87 3.12 -6.29 7.48
N ASN A 88 3.31 -5.46 6.45
CA ASN A 88 3.27 -4.00 6.55
C ASN A 88 2.14 -3.43 5.70
N ASN A 89 1.55 -2.33 6.16
CA ASN A 89 0.67 -1.49 5.33
C ASN A 89 1.34 -0.14 5.06
N LEU A 90 1.29 0.29 3.80
CA LEU A 90 1.66 1.63 3.37
C LEU A 90 0.48 2.57 3.53
N PHE A 91 0.69 3.72 4.16
CA PHE A 91 -0.27 4.81 4.22
C PHE A 91 0.25 5.99 3.42
N VAL A 92 -0.50 6.39 2.39
CA VAL A 92 -0.19 7.53 1.51
C VAL A 92 -1.23 8.63 1.79
N PRO A 93 -0.90 9.62 2.63
CA PRO A 93 -1.84 10.67 2.99
C PRO A 93 -1.87 11.77 1.92
N THR A 94 -3.06 12.30 1.66
CA THR A 94 -3.31 13.52 0.89
C THR A 94 -4.05 14.53 1.77
N SER A 95 -4.45 15.68 1.22
CA SER A 95 -5.32 16.64 1.94
C SER A 95 -6.74 16.14 2.14
N GLU A 96 -7.21 15.17 1.35
CA GLU A 96 -8.63 14.77 1.29
C GLU A 96 -8.87 13.33 1.70
N VAL A 97 -7.93 12.43 1.41
CA VAL A 97 -8.03 10.99 1.69
C VAL A 97 -6.68 10.42 2.15
N VAL A 98 -6.71 9.26 2.77
CA VAL A 98 -5.52 8.42 2.98
C VAL A 98 -5.68 7.14 2.18
N TYR A 99 -4.75 6.86 1.27
CA TYR A 99 -4.71 5.54 0.65
C TYR A 99 -3.97 4.56 1.54
N VAL A 100 -4.46 3.32 1.59
CA VAL A 100 -3.82 2.22 2.32
C VAL A 100 -3.63 1.01 1.42
N ALA A 101 -2.38 0.55 1.32
CA ALA A 101 -2.01 -0.61 0.53
C ALA A 101 -1.19 -1.61 1.36
N PRO A 102 -1.43 -2.93 1.24
CA PRO A 102 -0.55 -3.91 1.83
C PRO A 102 0.79 -3.90 1.09
N SER A 103 1.90 -4.22 1.76
CA SER A 103 3.22 -4.23 1.11
C SER A 103 3.30 -5.21 -0.06
N THR A 104 2.44 -6.23 -0.10
CA THR A 104 2.28 -7.16 -1.23
C THR A 104 1.89 -6.49 -2.55
N ILE A 105 1.47 -5.22 -2.55
CA ILE A 105 1.26 -4.45 -3.79
C ILE A 105 2.47 -4.51 -4.72
N LEU A 106 3.70 -4.47 -4.18
CA LEU A 106 4.93 -4.59 -4.97
C LEU A 106 5.01 -5.92 -5.73
N HIS A 107 4.64 -7.02 -5.06
CA HIS A 107 4.64 -8.34 -5.68
C HIS A 107 3.50 -8.50 -6.68
N TYR A 108 2.33 -7.92 -6.41
CA TYR A 108 1.21 -7.95 -7.35
C TYR A 108 1.54 -7.20 -8.64
N MET A 109 2.18 -6.02 -8.54
CA MET A 109 2.64 -5.29 -9.71
C MET A 109 3.70 -6.09 -10.49
N ASP A 110 4.69 -6.66 -9.79
CA ASP A 110 5.83 -7.35 -10.43
C ASP A 110 5.46 -8.72 -11.06
N ALA A 111 4.68 -9.54 -10.36
CA ALA A 111 4.45 -10.94 -10.74
C ALA A 111 3.04 -11.23 -11.28
N HIS A 112 2.11 -10.29 -11.12
CA HIS A 112 0.71 -10.46 -11.48
C HIS A 112 0.16 -9.30 -12.32
N GLU A 113 1.04 -8.47 -12.89
CA GLU A 113 0.70 -7.38 -13.82
C GLU A 113 -0.36 -6.39 -13.27
N TYR A 114 -0.53 -6.37 -11.95
CA TYR A 114 -1.52 -5.50 -11.31
C TYR A 114 -1.15 -4.03 -11.56
N ALA A 115 -2.10 -3.28 -12.09
CA ALA A 115 -2.01 -1.85 -12.31
C ALA A 115 -2.88 -1.10 -11.28
N PRO A 116 -2.26 -0.39 -10.30
CA PRO A 116 -3.00 0.42 -9.35
C PRO A 116 -3.72 1.59 -10.03
N PRO A 117 -4.79 2.13 -9.42
CA PRO A 117 -5.49 3.32 -9.93
C PRO A 117 -4.55 4.52 -10.11
N THR A 118 -4.79 5.31 -11.15
CA THR A 118 -3.96 6.48 -11.48
C THR A 118 -3.89 7.48 -10.34
N GLU A 119 -5.00 7.74 -9.63
CA GLU A 119 -5.06 8.67 -8.51
C GLU A 119 -4.18 8.21 -7.33
N PHE A 120 -4.03 6.90 -7.14
CA PHE A 120 -3.11 6.35 -6.15
C PHE A 120 -1.67 6.52 -6.60
N CYS A 121 -1.36 6.24 -7.86
CA CYS A 121 -0.01 6.42 -8.42
C CYS A 121 0.43 7.89 -8.31
N ASP A 122 -0.44 8.84 -8.66
CA ASP A 122 -0.19 10.27 -8.52
C ASP A 122 0.07 10.65 -7.05
N ALA A 123 -0.75 10.11 -6.13
CA ALA A 123 -0.56 10.33 -4.69
C ALA A 123 0.75 9.73 -4.17
N VAL A 124 1.18 8.56 -4.64
CA VAL A 124 2.46 7.94 -4.28
C VAL A 124 3.63 8.83 -4.72
N MET A 125 3.56 9.39 -5.92
CA MET A 125 4.59 10.29 -6.45
C MET A 125 4.63 11.63 -5.73
N ALA A 126 3.47 12.18 -5.38
CA ALA A 126 3.37 13.43 -4.62
C ALA A 126 3.63 13.25 -3.11
N CYS A 127 3.56 12.03 -2.60
CA CYS A 127 3.74 11.73 -1.18
C CYS A 127 5.11 12.23 -0.71
N PRO A 128 5.21 12.98 0.39
CA PRO A 128 6.52 13.36 0.92
C PRO A 128 7.33 12.13 1.38
N PRO A 129 8.66 12.24 1.54
CA PRO A 129 9.48 11.15 2.05
C PRO A 129 8.90 10.58 3.36
N MET A 130 8.88 9.25 3.48
CA MET A 130 8.31 8.54 4.62
C MET A 130 8.86 9.11 5.93
N ARG A 131 7.96 9.38 6.90
CA ARG A 131 8.28 9.95 8.23
C ARG A 131 8.92 11.35 8.23
N SER A 132 9.06 12.01 7.08
CA SER A 132 9.44 13.43 7.04
C SER A 132 8.42 14.31 7.77
N MET A 133 8.82 15.54 8.13
CA MET A 133 7.92 16.48 8.81
C MET A 133 6.66 16.79 7.96
N SER A 134 6.79 16.91 6.64
CA SER A 134 5.66 17.10 5.73
C SER A 134 4.74 15.87 5.69
N TYR A 135 5.30 14.65 5.64
CA TYR A 135 4.52 13.42 5.73
C TYR A 135 3.72 13.35 7.05
N LEU A 136 4.39 13.57 8.19
CA LEU A 136 3.75 13.50 9.51
C LEU A 136 2.69 14.57 9.72
N ARG A 137 2.84 15.76 9.10
CA ARG A 137 1.79 16.79 9.10
C ARG A 137 0.55 16.31 8.35
N LEU A 138 0.69 15.67 7.20
CA LEU A 138 -0.45 15.11 6.45
C LEU A 138 -1.14 13.99 7.24
N ILE A 139 -0.37 13.12 7.90
CA ILE A 139 -0.92 12.11 8.82
C ILE A 139 -1.69 12.75 9.99
N ALA A 140 -1.16 13.81 10.58
CA ALA A 140 -1.84 14.51 11.67
C ALA A 140 -3.13 15.20 11.18
N GLN A 141 -3.11 15.81 10.00
CA GLN A 141 -4.27 16.47 9.38
C GLN A 141 -5.38 15.47 9.02
N SER A 142 -5.01 14.29 8.50
CA SER A 142 -5.97 13.22 8.22
C SER A 142 -6.61 12.63 9.47
N GLY A 143 -6.06 12.94 10.65
CA GLY A 143 -6.48 12.41 11.94
C GLY A 143 -6.16 10.94 12.10
N LEU A 144 -5.29 10.37 11.26
CA LEU A 144 -4.89 8.97 11.34
C LEU A 144 -4.05 8.73 12.60
N SER A 145 -4.68 8.18 13.64
CA SER A 145 -4.03 7.97 14.93
C SER A 145 -3.51 6.55 15.10
N ARG A 146 -2.54 6.38 15.99
CA ARG A 146 -2.17 5.04 16.46
C ARG A 146 -3.35 4.42 17.20
N ARG A 147 -3.58 3.11 17.00
CA ARG A 147 -4.53 2.35 17.81
C ARG A 147 -3.95 2.08 19.19
#